data_AF-A0AAD7D7M4-F1
#
_entry.id   AF-A0AAD7D7M4-F1
#
_cell.length_a   1.000
_cell.length_b   1.000
_cell.length_c   1.000
_cell.angle_alpha   90.00
_cell.angle_beta   90.00
_cell.angle_gamma   90.00
#
_symmetry.space_group_name_H-M   'P 1'
#
loop_
_entity.id
_entity.type
_entity.pdbx_description
1 polymer ?
#
loop_
_entity_poly.entity_id
_entity_poly.type
_entity_poly.pdbx_seq_one_letter_code
_entity_poly.pdbx_strand_id
1 'polypeptide(L)'
;MASNGVIRQGLVSVKKDGGWFWNTKWLVLKEMTLTFHKSETSPPESVILLRDITNFERTDLKSHCLVLETQSRKPRLFLSLKTDTELYRWHDSIYSLSPLNGVSDPVNFVHNVHVAFDPFTGIFTGLPDQWIKLLDDEDYAHRQAVQDVLDFYADR
;
A
#
# COMPACT_ATOMS: atom_id res chain seq x y z
N MET A 1 15.30 -16.20 8.33
CA MET A 1 15.78 -15.64 7.04
C MET A 1 14.67 -15.90 6.02
N ALA A 2 13.76 -14.94 5.81
CA ALA A 2 12.71 -15.11 4.82
C ALA A 2 13.38 -15.18 3.44
N SER A 3 13.11 -16.26 2.70
CA SER A 3 13.61 -16.41 1.34
C SER A 3 13.09 -15.25 0.50
N ASN A 4 14.00 -14.35 0.08
CA ASN A 4 13.74 -13.29 -0.91
C ASN A 4 13.51 -13.87 -2.33
N GLY A 5 12.90 -15.06 -2.41
CA GLY A 5 12.67 -15.82 -3.61
C GLY A 5 11.70 -15.10 -4.54
N VAL A 6 12.05 -15.08 -5.81
CA VAL A 6 11.12 -14.63 -6.86
C VAL A 6 10.06 -15.72 -7.04
N ILE A 7 8.80 -15.38 -6.82
CA ILE A 7 7.65 -16.28 -7.02
C ILE A 7 7.31 -16.34 -8.52
N ARG A 8 7.32 -15.17 -9.17
CA ARG A 8 7.05 -15.06 -10.60
C ARG A 8 7.77 -13.85 -11.17
N GLN A 9 8.23 -13.95 -12.41
CA GLN A 9 8.73 -12.80 -13.16
C GLN A 9 8.43 -12.92 -14.64
N GLY A 10 8.38 -11.80 -15.36
CA GLY A 10 8.16 -11.80 -16.80
C GLY A 10 7.89 -10.42 -17.41
N LEU A 11 7.86 -10.39 -18.74
CA LEU A 11 7.55 -9.18 -19.51
C LEU A 11 6.04 -8.90 -19.48
N VAL A 12 5.68 -7.67 -19.15
CA VAL A 12 4.29 -7.19 -19.12
C VAL A 12 4.23 -5.81 -19.76
N SER A 13 3.18 -5.55 -20.54
CA SER A 13 2.93 -4.22 -21.09
C SER A 13 2.12 -3.40 -20.08
N VAL A 14 2.65 -2.25 -19.65
CA VAL A 14 2.10 -1.46 -18.55
C VAL A 14 1.67 -0.08 -19.05
N LYS A 15 0.49 0.35 -18.65
CA LYS A 15 -0.02 1.70 -18.90
C LYS A 15 -0.58 2.30 -17.61
N LYS A 16 -0.31 3.59 -17.37
CA LYS A 16 -0.97 4.36 -16.31
C LYS A 16 -2.30 4.88 -16.82
N ASP A 17 -3.29 4.96 -15.96
CA ASP A 17 -4.54 5.64 -16.31
C ASP A 17 -4.30 7.12 -16.62
N GLY A 18 -4.98 7.63 -17.64
CA GLY A 18 -4.68 8.92 -18.27
C GLY A 18 -3.35 8.99 -19.05
N GLY A 19 -2.54 7.92 -19.07
CA GLY A 19 -1.30 7.86 -19.85
C GLY A 19 -1.57 7.67 -21.35
N TRP A 20 -0.62 8.09 -22.19
CA TRP A 20 -0.77 7.98 -23.65
C TRP A 20 -0.31 6.62 -24.19
N PHE A 21 0.81 6.09 -23.68
CA PHE A 21 1.46 4.91 -24.25
C PHE A 21 1.56 3.74 -23.28
N TRP A 22 1.54 2.54 -23.85
CA TRP A 22 1.89 1.29 -23.18
C TRP A 22 3.40 1.09 -23.23
N ASN A 23 4.01 0.73 -22.10
CA ASN A 23 5.45 0.47 -22.00
C ASN A 23 5.69 -0.94 -21.53
N THR A 24 6.56 -1.67 -22.22
CA THR A 24 6.99 -3.00 -21.76
C THR A 24 7.90 -2.85 -20.55
N LYS A 25 7.59 -3.60 -19.49
CA LYS A 25 8.36 -3.67 -18.25
C LYS A 25 8.63 -5.13 -17.89
N TRP A 26 9.68 -5.36 -17.13
CA TRP A 26 9.90 -6.63 -16.44
C TRP A 26 9.24 -6.55 -15.07
N LEU A 27 8.24 -7.39 -14.84
CA LEU A 27 7.47 -7.47 -13.60
C LEU A 27 8.04 -8.61 -12.76
N VAL A 28 8.24 -8.36 -11.46
CA VAL A 28 8.73 -9.37 -10.51
C VAL A 28 7.79 -9.40 -9.31
N LEU A 29 7.27 -10.59 -9.01
CA LEU A 29 6.44 -10.88 -7.84
C LEU A 29 7.28 -11.63 -6.80
N LYS A 30 7.25 -11.12 -5.59
CA LYS A 30 7.77 -11.73 -4.37
C LYS A 30 6.64 -11.84 -3.36
N GLU A 31 6.92 -12.49 -2.24
CA GLU A 31 5.95 -12.74 -1.16
C GLU A 31 5.22 -11.48 -0.67
N MET A 32 5.92 -10.34 -0.60
CA MET A 32 5.33 -9.09 -0.09
C MET A 32 5.26 -7.97 -1.13
N THR A 33 5.91 -8.13 -2.28
CA THR A 33 6.12 -7.01 -3.21
C THR A 33 5.90 -7.39 -4.67
N LEU A 34 5.40 -6.44 -5.43
CA LEU A 34 5.33 -6.45 -6.89
C LEU A 34 6.18 -5.29 -7.42
N THR A 35 7.24 -5.60 -8.15
CA THR A 35 8.21 -4.60 -8.62
C THR A 35 8.27 -4.51 -10.14
N PHE A 36 8.41 -3.29 -10.65
CA PHE A 36 8.48 -2.98 -12.07
C PHE A 36 9.89 -2.54 -12.43
N HIS A 37 10.47 -3.14 -13.46
CA HIS A 37 11.84 -2.89 -13.90
C HIS A 37 11.86 -2.54 -15.40
N LYS A 38 12.86 -1.77 -15.83
CA LYS A 38 13.07 -1.45 -17.26
C LYS A 38 13.46 -2.71 -18.06
N SER A 39 14.28 -3.57 -17.48
CA SER A 39 14.69 -4.88 -18.02
C SER A 39 14.87 -5.88 -16.87
N GLU A 40 15.12 -7.14 -17.19
CA GLU A 40 15.36 -8.22 -16.21
C GLU A 40 16.52 -7.93 -15.25
N THR A 41 17.57 -7.26 -15.73
CA THR A 41 18.77 -6.92 -14.94
C THR A 41 18.71 -5.52 -14.32
N SER A 42 17.71 -4.71 -14.66
CA SER A 42 17.60 -3.35 -14.16
C SER A 42 17.17 -3.34 -12.69
N PRO A 43 17.57 -2.33 -11.90
CA PRO A 43 16.98 -2.10 -10.59
C PRO A 43 15.47 -1.79 -10.69
N PRO A 44 14.70 -1.97 -9.59
CA PRO A 44 13.28 -1.67 -9.58
C PRO A 44 13.03 -0.16 -9.79
N GLU A 45 12.22 0.18 -10.77
CA GLU A 45 11.75 1.54 -11.06
C GLU A 45 10.56 1.92 -10.18
N SER A 46 9.72 0.95 -9.82
CA SER A 46 8.69 1.13 -8.80
C SER A 46 8.39 -0.16 -8.06
N VAL A 47 7.99 -0.01 -6.80
CA VAL A 47 7.66 -1.09 -5.88
C VAL A 47 6.23 -0.87 -5.40
N ILE A 48 5.42 -1.93 -5.41
CA ILE A 48 4.09 -1.97 -4.80
C ILE A 48 4.14 -3.03 -3.71
N LEU A 49 3.68 -2.70 -2.50
CA LEU A 49 3.45 -3.71 -1.46
C LEU A 49 2.13 -4.42 -1.76
N LEU A 50 2.12 -5.75 -1.70
CA LEU A 50 0.91 -6.52 -2.02
C LEU A 50 -0.26 -6.19 -1.07
N ARG A 51 0.07 -5.83 0.17
CA ARG A 51 -0.92 -5.37 1.18
C ARG A 51 -1.66 -4.09 0.78
N ASP A 52 -1.08 -3.28 -0.10
CA ASP A 52 -1.67 -2.01 -0.51
C ASP A 52 -2.59 -2.21 -1.72
N ILE A 53 -2.64 -3.40 -2.33
CA ILE A 53 -3.47 -3.70 -3.50
C ILE A 53 -4.93 -3.81 -3.05
N THR A 54 -5.76 -2.94 -3.62
CA THR A 54 -7.21 -2.87 -3.31
C THR A 54 -8.07 -3.45 -4.42
N ASN A 55 -7.53 -3.55 -5.64
CA ASN A 55 -8.23 -4.12 -6.79
C ASN A 55 -7.20 -4.73 -7.74
N PHE A 56 -7.46 -5.96 -8.18
CA PHE A 56 -6.67 -6.64 -9.20
C PHE A 56 -7.54 -7.56 -10.05
N GLU A 57 -8.16 -7.00 -11.09
CA GLU A 57 -9.20 -7.69 -11.87
C GLU A 57 -8.99 -7.55 -13.37
N ARG A 58 -9.67 -8.38 -14.16
CA ARG A 58 -9.67 -8.29 -15.62
C ARG A 58 -10.43 -7.05 -16.09
N THR A 59 -9.96 -6.46 -17.19
CA THR A 59 -10.61 -5.33 -17.85
C THR A 59 -10.54 -5.47 -19.37
N ASP A 60 -11.49 -4.83 -20.06
CA ASP A 60 -11.61 -4.89 -21.53
C ASP A 60 -10.82 -3.78 -22.24
N LEU A 61 -9.96 -3.05 -21.52
CA LEU A 61 -9.14 -1.98 -22.12
C LEU A 61 -8.18 -2.50 -23.21
N LYS A 62 -7.74 -3.77 -23.10
CA LYS A 62 -6.86 -4.44 -24.05
C LYS A 62 -6.99 -5.96 -23.93
N SER A 63 -6.51 -6.71 -24.92
CA SER A 63 -6.37 -8.16 -24.81
C SER A 63 -5.53 -8.54 -23.59
N HIS A 64 -6.00 -9.56 -22.87
CA HIS A 64 -5.39 -10.10 -21.65
C HIS A 64 -4.96 -8.98 -20.69
N CYS A 65 -5.89 -8.08 -20.37
CA CYS A 65 -5.62 -6.90 -19.56
C CYS A 65 -6.16 -7.04 -18.13
N LEU A 66 -5.32 -6.69 -17.15
CA LEU A 66 -5.66 -6.56 -15.74
C LEU A 66 -5.57 -5.08 -15.33
N VAL A 67 -6.49 -4.64 -14.49
CA VAL A 67 -6.39 -3.36 -13.77
C VAL A 67 -5.78 -3.63 -12.40
N LEU A 68 -4.87 -2.75 -11.97
CA LEU A 68 -4.24 -2.78 -10.66
C LEU A 68 -4.45 -1.43 -9.98
N GLU A 69 -5.13 -1.47 -8.85
CA GLU A 69 -5.37 -0.31 -8.00
C GLU A 69 -4.80 -0.57 -6.60
N THR A 70 -4.33 0.49 -5.97
CA THR A 70 -3.77 0.43 -4.63
C THR A 70 -4.33 1.57 -3.79
N GLN A 71 -4.31 1.42 -2.47
CA GLN A 71 -4.90 2.38 -1.54
C GLN A 71 -4.34 3.80 -1.68
N SER A 72 -3.03 3.93 -1.91
CA SER A 72 -2.30 5.21 -1.89
C SER A 72 -1.82 5.68 -3.26
N ARG A 73 -1.78 4.81 -4.28
CA ARG A 73 -1.28 5.16 -5.62
C ARG A 73 -2.43 5.53 -6.55
N LYS A 74 -2.43 6.79 -6.99
CA LYS A 74 -3.10 7.24 -8.22
C LYS A 74 -2.03 7.73 -9.21
N PRO A 75 -2.16 7.46 -10.51
CA PRO A 75 -3.26 6.76 -11.20
C PRO A 75 -3.18 5.23 -11.08
N ARG A 76 -4.31 4.54 -11.37
CA ARG A 76 -4.38 3.07 -11.52
C ARG A 76 -3.49 2.60 -12.68
N LEU A 77 -3.05 1.35 -12.60
CA LEU A 77 -2.21 0.73 -13.61
C LEU A 77 -3.01 -0.30 -14.40
N PHE A 78 -2.68 -0.42 -15.67
CA PHE A 78 -3.20 -1.46 -16.55
C PHE A 78 -2.04 -2.34 -17.02
N LEU A 79 -2.20 -3.65 -16.93
CA LEU A 79 -1.22 -4.66 -17.26
C LEU A 79 -1.77 -5.53 -18.39
N SER A 80 -1.15 -5.53 -19.56
CA SER A 80 -1.51 -6.41 -20.68
C SER A 80 -0.47 -7.51 -20.83
N LEU A 81 -0.95 -8.75 -20.80
CA LEU A 81 -0.17 -9.99 -20.85
C LEU A 81 -0.25 -10.63 -22.24
N LYS A 82 0.58 -11.64 -22.51
CA LYS A 82 0.65 -12.23 -23.86
C LYS A 82 -0.48 -13.22 -24.13
N THR A 83 -0.97 -13.90 -23.10
CA THR A 83 -1.96 -14.98 -23.22
C THR A 83 -2.92 -14.98 -22.03
N ASP A 84 -4.10 -15.60 -22.18
CA ASP A 84 -5.03 -15.80 -21.06
C ASP A 84 -4.40 -16.66 -19.94
N THR A 85 -3.59 -17.66 -20.30
CA THR A 85 -2.90 -18.49 -19.31
C THR A 85 -1.95 -17.66 -18.44
N GLU A 86 -1.21 -16.72 -19.04
CA GLU A 86 -0.37 -15.80 -18.26
C GLU A 86 -1.23 -14.86 -17.41
N LEU A 87 -2.33 -14.33 -17.95
CA LEU A 87 -3.24 -13.47 -17.21
C LEU A 87 -3.74 -14.15 -15.94
N TYR A 88 -4.33 -15.34 -16.04
CA TYR A 88 -4.86 -16.04 -14.88
C TYR A 88 -3.75 -16.44 -13.91
N ARG A 89 -2.60 -16.88 -14.41
CA ARG A 89 -1.44 -17.19 -13.53
C ARG A 89 -0.98 -15.98 -12.74
N TRP A 90 -0.90 -14.80 -13.34
CA TRP A 90 -0.53 -13.57 -12.65
C TRP A 90 -1.62 -13.11 -11.69
N HIS A 91 -2.89 -13.16 -12.12
CA HIS A 91 -4.06 -12.90 -11.30
C HIS A 91 -4.04 -13.75 -10.02
N ASP A 92 -4.02 -15.07 -10.14
CA ASP A 92 -4.10 -15.99 -9.00
C ASP A 92 -2.91 -15.86 -8.07
N SER A 93 -1.70 -15.66 -8.61
CA SER A 93 -0.48 -15.48 -7.80
C SER A 93 -0.54 -14.19 -6.98
N ILE A 94 -1.01 -13.08 -7.56
CA ILE A 94 -1.12 -11.79 -6.85
C ILE A 94 -2.30 -11.83 -5.89
N TYR A 95 -3.45 -12.37 -6.32
CA TYR A 95 -4.65 -12.47 -5.51
C TYR A 95 -4.38 -13.26 -4.24
N SER A 96 -3.80 -14.46 -4.34
CA SER A 96 -3.48 -15.34 -3.20
C SER A 96 -2.51 -14.74 -2.18
N LEU A 97 -1.62 -13.83 -2.60
CA LEU A 97 -0.65 -13.15 -1.75
C LEU A 97 -1.12 -11.77 -1.27
N SER A 98 -2.22 -11.27 -1.83
CA SER A 98 -2.79 -9.97 -1.47
C SER A 98 -3.91 -10.15 -0.42
N PRO A 99 -4.27 -9.07 0.32
CA PRO A 99 -5.40 -9.10 1.25
C PRO A 99 -6.75 -9.43 0.59
N LEU A 100 -6.81 -9.43 -0.74
CA LEU A 100 -8.00 -9.78 -1.50
C LEU A 100 -8.44 -11.24 -1.28
N ASN A 101 -7.55 -12.14 -0.85
CA ASN A 101 -7.83 -13.57 -0.65
C ASN A 101 -8.65 -13.90 0.62
N GLY A 102 -9.19 -12.91 1.33
CA GLY A 102 -10.28 -13.11 2.30
C GLY A 102 -9.95 -13.93 3.56
N VAL A 103 -8.68 -14.23 3.86
CA VAL A 103 -8.28 -14.72 5.19
C VAL A 103 -7.90 -13.51 6.03
N SER A 104 -8.72 -13.26 7.04
CA SER A 104 -8.59 -12.20 8.01
C SER A 104 -7.40 -12.46 8.94
N ASP A 105 -6.31 -11.75 8.71
CA ASP A 105 -5.32 -11.45 9.74
C ASP A 105 -5.34 -9.94 10.03
N PRO A 106 -5.16 -9.51 11.29
CA PRO A 106 -5.34 -8.12 11.68
C PRO A 106 -4.29 -7.23 11.00
N VAL A 107 -4.68 -6.54 9.94
CA VAL A 107 -3.88 -5.47 9.33
C VAL A 107 -4.08 -4.18 10.12
N ASN A 108 -3.41 -4.11 11.27
CA ASN A 108 -3.22 -2.83 11.94
C ASN A 108 -1.88 -2.74 12.68
N PHE A 109 -0.78 -2.99 11.96
CA PHE A 109 0.48 -2.38 12.35
C PHE A 109 0.58 -1.00 11.70
N VAL A 110 -0.03 -0.04 12.38
CA VAL A 110 0.25 1.39 12.20
C VAL A 110 1.74 1.59 12.46
N HIS A 111 2.43 2.31 11.57
CA HIS A 111 3.72 2.91 11.92
C HIS A 111 3.44 3.82 13.11
N ASN A 112 3.83 3.41 14.32
CA ASN A 112 3.85 4.33 15.44
C ASN A 112 4.79 5.47 15.05
N VAL A 113 4.18 6.63 14.75
CA VAL A 113 4.82 7.92 14.98
C VAL A 113 5.37 7.83 16.40
N HIS A 114 6.69 7.88 16.53
CA HIS A 114 7.33 7.89 17.83
C HIS A 114 7.05 9.28 18.44
N VAL A 115 5.90 9.43 19.09
CA VAL A 115 5.56 10.61 19.85
C VAL A 115 6.36 10.53 21.15
N ALA A 116 7.43 11.31 21.24
CA ALA A 116 8.17 11.48 22.47
C ALA A 116 7.62 12.71 23.22
N PHE A 117 7.28 12.51 24.50
CA PHE A 117 6.97 13.57 25.44
C PHE A 117 8.27 14.03 26.11
N ASP A 118 8.61 15.32 25.99
CA ASP A 118 9.74 15.92 26.69
C ASP A 118 9.27 16.48 28.05
N PRO A 119 9.68 15.89 29.18
CA PRO A 119 9.25 16.31 30.51
C PRO A 119 9.83 17.66 30.96
N PHE A 120 10.79 18.25 30.24
CA PHE A 120 11.30 19.59 30.55
C PHE A 120 10.53 20.70 29.83
N THR A 121 9.94 20.42 28.67
CA THR A 121 9.30 21.43 27.82
C THR A 121 7.78 21.27 27.70
N GLY A 122 7.23 20.09 27.99
CA GLY A 122 5.79 19.83 28.01
C GLY A 122 5.12 19.77 26.62
N ILE A 123 5.90 19.63 25.55
CA ILE A 123 5.42 19.65 24.15
C ILE A 123 5.59 18.27 23.51
N PHE A 124 4.60 17.85 22.72
CA PHE A 124 4.66 16.64 21.90
C PHE A 124 5.42 16.90 20.59
N THR A 125 6.40 16.07 20.26
CA THR A 125 7.11 16.12 18.96
C THR A 125 6.66 14.96 18.05
N GLY A 126 6.51 15.21 16.75
CA GLY A 126 6.15 14.20 15.74
C GLY A 126 4.70 14.22 15.22
N LEU A 127 3.89 15.21 15.60
CA LEU A 127 2.51 15.31 15.12
C LEU A 127 2.47 15.65 13.61
N PRO A 128 1.62 14.98 12.80
CA PRO A 128 1.41 15.38 11.42
C PRO A 128 0.88 16.82 11.36
N ASP A 129 1.40 17.65 10.45
CA ASP A 129 1.11 19.10 10.36
C ASP A 129 -0.39 19.44 10.30
N GLN A 130 -1.24 18.51 9.87
CA GLN A 130 -2.70 18.68 9.86
C GLN A 130 -3.35 18.72 11.26
N TRP A 131 -2.65 18.27 12.31
CA TRP A 131 -3.15 18.24 13.70
C TRP A 131 -2.77 19.51 14.48
N ILE A 132 -1.72 20.22 14.06
CA ILE A 132 -1.27 21.47 14.69
C ILE A 132 -2.31 22.59 14.45
N LYS A 133 -3.02 22.56 13.32
CA LYS A 133 -4.06 23.55 12.98
C LYS A 133 -5.38 23.39 13.73
N LEU A 134 -5.56 22.31 14.50
CA LEU A 134 -6.74 22.08 15.34
C LEU A 134 -6.49 22.44 16.82
N LEU A 135 -5.29 22.92 17.16
CA LEU A 135 -4.89 23.29 18.52
C LEU A 135 -4.61 24.79 18.69
N ASP A 136 -4.98 25.61 17.70
CA ASP A 136 -5.04 27.07 17.90
C ASP A 136 -6.41 27.45 18.46
N ASP A 137 -6.34 27.79 19.73
CA ASP A 137 -7.25 28.58 20.56
C ASP A 137 -8.66 28.06 20.90
N GLU A 138 -8.85 28.03 22.22
CA GLU A 138 -10.11 28.03 22.97
C GLU A 138 -10.93 26.72 23.02
N ASP A 139 -10.55 25.82 23.94
CA ASP A 139 -11.53 25.37 24.95
C ASP A 139 -10.89 24.60 26.11
N TYR A 140 -10.77 25.27 27.26
CA TYR A 140 -10.34 24.66 28.53
C TYR A 140 -11.30 23.54 29.00
N ALA A 141 -12.55 23.56 28.52
CA ALA A 141 -13.59 22.56 28.82
C ALA A 141 -13.29 21.16 28.24
N HIS A 142 -12.57 21.08 27.12
CA HIS A 142 -12.21 19.80 26.50
C HIS A 142 -11.11 19.04 27.25
N ARG A 143 -10.30 19.72 28.09
CA ARG A 143 -9.26 19.06 28.88
C ARG A 143 -9.81 18.17 29.99
N GLN A 144 -10.92 18.54 30.62
CA GLN A 144 -11.47 17.76 31.75
C GLN A 144 -12.15 16.46 31.27
N ALA A 145 -12.83 16.51 30.13
CA ALA A 145 -13.47 15.33 29.53
C ALA A 145 -12.44 14.28 29.05
N VAL A 146 -11.26 14.73 28.60
CA VAL A 146 -10.16 13.83 28.23
C VAL A 146 -9.55 13.16 29.46
N GLN A 147 -9.47 13.86 30.60
CA GLN A 147 -8.93 13.29 31.84
C GLN A 147 -9.83 12.17 32.40
N ASP A 148 -11.15 12.37 32.39
CA ASP A 148 -12.12 11.38 32.90
C ASP A 148 -12.12 10.09 32.06
N VAL A 149 -11.85 10.19 30.76
CA VAL A 149 -11.74 9.02 29.87
C VAL A 149 -10.43 8.27 30.10
N LEU A 150 -9.33 8.96 30.38
CA LEU A 150 -8.04 8.32 30.65
C LEU A 150 -8.05 7.57 31.98
N ASP A 151 -8.70 8.11 33.01
CA ASP A 151 -8.85 7.43 34.30
C ASP A 151 -9.71 6.16 34.20
N PHE A 152 -10.71 6.13 33.30
CA PHE A 152 -11.54 4.94 33.05
C PHE A 152 -10.76 3.76 32.45
N TYR A 153 -9.69 4.02 31.68
CA TYR A 153 -8.85 2.96 31.10
C TYR A 153 -7.67 2.55 32.00
N ALA A 154 -7.37 3.33 33.05
CA ALA A 154 -6.25 3.07 33.95
C ALA A 154 -6.59 2.15 35.15
N ASP A 155 -7.88 1.87 35.42
CA ASP A 155 -8.32 1.05 36.57
C ASP A 155 -8.77 -0.37 36.19
N ARG A 156 -8.02 -1.04 35.29
CA ARG A 156 -8.09 -2.50 35.08
C ARG A 156 -6.73 -3.15 34.93
#